data_AF-X0XT03-F1
#
_entry.id   AF-X0XT03-F1
#
_cell.length_a   1.000
_cell.length_b   1.000
_cell.length_c   1.000
_cell.angle_alpha   90.00
_cell.angle_beta   90.00
_cell.angle_gamma   90.00
#
_symmetry.space_group_name_H-M   'P 1'
#
loop_
_entity.id
_entity.type
_entity.pdbx_description
1 polymer ?
#
loop_
_entity_poly.entity_id
_entity_poly.type
_entity_poly.pdbx_seq_one_letter_code
_entity_poly.pdbx_strand_id
1 'polypeptide(L)'
;ILVVLIVGFIIGWGNIAPWLSGDNVDKIAQACASACTMQSVYDFCTKQRELKASDLPVDADGKAQKSITKSCNFFSTYKNKDGNTYGIEECLGLCDSVEPLQTCVELEGTLLTLTEEITDCSDTTTEIPSSDTTTTEICCKTIPE
;
A
#
# COMPACT_ATOMS: atom_id res chain seq x y z
N ILE A 1 14.57 -43.88 28.18
CA ILE A 1 13.41 -42.96 28.32
C ILE A 1 13.70 -41.59 27.68
N LEU A 2 14.78 -40.89 28.05
CA LEU A 2 15.06 -39.54 27.56
C LEU A 2 15.17 -39.45 26.02
N VAL A 3 15.83 -40.43 25.39
CA VAL A 3 15.96 -40.49 23.92
C VAL A 3 14.61 -40.67 23.22
N VAL A 4 13.70 -41.45 23.81
CA VAL A 4 12.37 -41.70 23.24
C VAL A 4 11.47 -40.46 23.34
N LEU A 5 11.61 -39.66 24.41
CA LEU A 5 10.88 -38.39 24.56
C LEU A 5 11.34 -37.34 23.54
N ILE A 6 12.66 -37.26 23.27
CA ILE A 6 13.19 -36.32 22.27
C ILE A 6 12.69 -36.67 20.86
N VAL A 7 12.71 -37.95 20.49
CA VAL A 7 12.23 -38.39 19.18
C VAL A 7 10.72 -38.15 19.02
N GLY A 8 9.92 -38.42 20.07
CA GLY A 8 8.49 -38.11 20.07
C GLY A 8 8.20 -36.60 19.94
N PHE A 9 9.00 -35.76 20.59
CA PHE A 9 8.86 -34.30 20.53
C PHE A 9 9.24 -33.74 19.14
N ILE A 10 10.30 -34.23 18.51
CA ILE A 10 10.72 -33.77 17.18
C ILE A 10 9.69 -34.14 16.10
N ILE A 11 9.12 -35.35 16.15
CA ILE A 11 8.11 -35.80 15.19
C ILE A 11 6.77 -35.09 15.42
N GLY A 12 6.41 -34.83 16.68
CA GLY A 12 5.15 -34.15 17.04
C GLY A 12 5.10 -32.68 16.61
N TRP A 13 6.22 -31.95 16.68
CA TRP A 13 6.25 -30.51 16.37
C TRP A 13 6.26 -30.18 14.87
N GLY A 14 6.66 -31.12 14.00
CA GLY A 14 6.69 -30.91 12.55
C GLY A 14 5.32 -30.58 11.93
N ASN A 15 4.23 -31.07 12.52
CA ASN A 15 2.85 -30.79 12.09
C ASN A 15 2.17 -29.64 12.85
N ILE A 16 2.83 -29.11 13.88
CA ILE A 16 2.35 -27.98 14.71
C ILE A 16 2.82 -26.63 14.18
N ALA A 17 3.95 -26.62 13.47
CA ALA A 17 4.51 -25.41 12.89
C ALA A 17 3.67 -24.70 11.79
N PRO A 18 2.89 -25.37 10.92
CA PRO A 18 2.24 -24.67 9.80
C PRO A 18 1.08 -23.76 10.23
N TRP A 19 0.44 -24.01 11.39
CA TRP A 19 -0.55 -23.09 11.96
C TRP A 19 0.10 -21.93 12.72
N LEU A 20 1.37 -22.07 13.08
CA LEU A 20 2.20 -21.02 13.66
C LEU A 20 2.93 -20.26 12.54
N SER A 21 2.25 -20.04 11.40
CA SER A 21 2.67 -19.05 10.41
C SER A 21 2.71 -17.71 11.15
N GLY A 22 3.87 -17.39 11.71
CA GLY A 22 4.02 -16.39 12.75
C GLY A 22 3.46 -15.07 12.28
N ASP A 23 2.46 -14.58 13.01
CA ASP A 23 1.94 -13.24 12.79
C ASP A 23 3.14 -12.28 12.84
N ASN A 24 3.28 -11.44 11.83
CA ASN A 24 4.38 -10.48 11.75
C ASN A 24 3.93 -9.06 12.10
N VAL A 25 2.74 -8.94 12.70
CA VAL A 25 2.12 -7.68 13.12
C VAL A 25 3.10 -6.81 13.89
N ASP A 26 3.77 -7.35 14.91
CA ASP A 26 4.73 -6.58 15.74
C ASP A 26 5.91 -6.04 14.93
N LYS A 27 6.42 -6.84 13.99
CA LYS A 27 7.55 -6.41 13.13
C LYS A 27 7.13 -5.30 12.18
N ILE A 28 5.92 -5.39 11.64
CA ILE A 28 5.37 -4.34 10.77
C ILE A 28 5.08 -3.09 11.59
N ALA A 29 4.46 -3.21 12.75
CA ALA A 29 4.19 -2.12 13.68
C ALA A 29 5.47 -1.36 14.06
N GLN A 30 6.51 -2.09 14.46
CA GLN A 30 7.81 -1.50 14.79
C GLN A 30 8.45 -0.82 13.57
N ALA A 31 8.37 -1.42 12.38
CA ALA A 31 8.90 -0.82 11.16
C ALA A 31 8.15 0.45 10.76
N CYS A 32 6.84 0.51 10.98
CA CYS A 32 6.01 1.70 10.73
C CYS A 32 6.30 2.80 11.75
N ALA A 33 6.40 2.46 13.04
CA ALA A 33 6.75 3.39 14.11
C ALA A 33 8.15 4.00 13.89
N SER A 34 9.12 3.19 13.47
CA SER A 34 10.46 3.65 13.11
C SER A 34 10.43 4.59 11.89
N ALA A 35 9.72 4.23 10.82
CA ALA A 35 9.58 5.07 9.64
C ALA A 35 8.92 6.43 9.96
N CYS A 36 7.90 6.43 10.81
CA CYS A 36 7.26 7.66 11.29
C CYS A 36 8.23 8.53 12.12
N THR A 37 8.95 7.91 13.06
CA THR A 37 9.93 8.62 13.90
C THR A 37 11.07 9.22 13.07
N MET A 38 11.50 8.52 12.02
CA MET A 38 12.52 8.98 11.09
C MET A 38 12.00 9.95 10.02
N GLN A 39 10.70 10.26 10.02
CA GLN A 39 10.04 11.06 8.98
C GLN A 39 10.35 10.57 7.56
N SER A 40 10.46 9.24 7.37
CA SER A 40 10.73 8.65 6.06
C SER A 40 9.41 8.49 5.29
N VAL A 41 9.10 9.49 4.46
CA VAL A 41 7.90 9.53 3.61
C VAL A 41 7.79 8.28 2.74
N TYR A 42 8.88 7.90 2.07
CA TYR A 42 8.89 6.70 1.23
C TYR A 42 8.63 5.42 2.03
N ASP A 43 9.31 5.24 3.18
CA ASP A 43 9.14 4.03 3.98
C ASP A 43 7.76 3.95 4.64
N PHE A 44 7.09 5.05 4.93
CA PHE A 44 5.76 5.02 5.56
C PHE A 44 4.63 4.99 4.53
N CYS A 45 4.68 5.85 3.51
CA CYS A 45 3.58 6.10 2.59
C CYS A 45 3.61 5.19 1.36
N THR A 46 4.80 4.90 0.82
CA THR A 46 4.94 4.21 -0.48
C THR A 46 5.37 2.76 -0.33
N LYS A 47 6.25 2.46 0.63
CA LYS A 47 6.83 1.12 0.78
C LYS A 47 5.79 0.09 1.21
N GLN A 48 5.53 -0.83 0.29
CA GLN A 48 4.64 -1.96 0.53
C GLN A 48 5.27 -2.95 1.52
N ARG A 49 4.47 -3.40 2.49
CA ARG A 49 4.82 -4.43 3.47
C ARG A 49 3.72 -5.48 3.48
N GLU A 50 4.13 -6.75 3.54
CA GLU A 50 3.21 -7.87 3.70
C GLU A 50 2.90 -8.05 5.20
N LEU A 51 1.66 -7.82 5.61
CA LEU A 51 1.15 -8.10 6.94
C LEU A 51 0.45 -9.45 6.93
N LYS A 52 0.91 -10.35 7.79
CA LYS A 52 0.41 -11.71 8.05
C LYS A 52 -0.20 -11.68 9.44
N ALA A 53 -1.52 -11.82 9.49
CA ALA A 53 -2.25 -11.91 10.73
C ALA A 53 -3.42 -12.87 10.58
N SER A 54 -3.67 -13.66 11.61
CA SER A 54 -4.78 -14.63 11.64
C SER A 54 -6.16 -13.96 11.72
N ASP A 55 -6.21 -12.70 12.12
CA ASP A 55 -7.41 -11.88 12.37
C ASP A 55 -7.74 -10.90 11.21
N LEU A 56 -7.08 -11.04 10.06
CA LEU A 56 -7.37 -10.23 8.87
C LEU A 56 -8.85 -10.36 8.47
N PRO A 57 -9.49 -9.25 8.03
CA PRO A 57 -10.85 -9.29 7.53
C PRO A 57 -10.95 -10.11 6.25
N VAL A 58 -12.17 -10.46 5.89
CA VAL A 58 -12.42 -11.27 4.69
C VAL A 58 -12.32 -10.43 3.43
N ASP A 59 -11.85 -11.05 2.35
CA ASP A 59 -11.89 -10.49 1.00
C ASP A 59 -13.31 -10.16 0.54
N ALA A 60 -13.43 -9.43 -0.58
CA ALA A 60 -14.70 -9.21 -1.28
C ALA A 60 -15.44 -10.53 -1.61
N ASP A 61 -14.70 -11.63 -1.78
CA ASP A 61 -15.24 -12.98 -2.01
C ASP A 61 -15.63 -13.74 -0.72
N GLY A 62 -15.52 -13.10 0.46
CA GLY A 62 -15.81 -13.72 1.76
C GLY A 62 -14.76 -14.71 2.25
N LYS A 63 -13.56 -14.74 1.64
CA LYS A 63 -12.46 -15.63 2.05
C LYS A 63 -11.59 -14.96 3.10
N ALA A 64 -11.15 -15.70 4.11
CA ALA A 64 -10.21 -15.19 5.10
C ALA A 64 -8.83 -15.00 4.46
N GLN A 65 -8.35 -13.75 4.42
CA GLN A 65 -7.00 -13.44 4.01
C GLN A 65 -6.01 -13.94 5.06
N LYS A 66 -4.88 -14.48 4.61
CA LYS A 66 -3.74 -14.82 5.49
C LYS A 66 -2.63 -13.78 5.42
N SER A 67 -2.60 -13.00 4.34
CA SER A 67 -1.68 -11.89 4.19
C SER A 67 -2.26 -10.80 3.31
N ILE A 68 -1.87 -9.56 3.59
CA ILE A 68 -2.23 -8.36 2.83
C ILE A 68 -0.96 -7.53 2.61
N THR A 69 -0.76 -7.01 1.40
CA THR A 69 0.43 -6.21 1.04
C THR A 69 0.01 -4.77 0.76
N LYS A 70 0.30 -3.88 1.71
CA LYS A 70 -0.03 -2.44 1.63
C LYS A 70 1.01 -1.59 2.38
N SER A 71 0.89 -0.26 2.33
CA SER A 71 1.78 0.67 3.01
C SER A 71 1.44 0.85 4.50
N CYS A 72 2.33 1.45 5.29
CA CYS A 72 2.06 1.73 6.71
C CYS A 72 0.90 2.71 6.88
N ASN A 73 0.77 3.68 5.96
CA ASN A 73 -0.34 4.62 5.96
C ASN A 73 -1.70 3.92 5.79
N PHE A 74 -1.76 2.89 4.96
CA PHE A 74 -2.96 2.06 4.88
C PHE A 74 -3.19 1.31 6.20
N PHE A 75 -2.15 0.70 6.76
CA PHE A 75 -2.28 -0.09 7.98
C PHE A 75 -2.58 0.72 9.25
N SER A 76 -2.30 2.02 9.28
CA SER A 76 -2.67 2.88 10.42
C SER A 76 -4.18 3.14 10.49
N THR A 77 -4.86 3.16 9.34
CA THR A 77 -6.32 3.33 9.26
C THR A 77 -7.07 1.99 9.20
N TYR A 78 -6.38 0.92 8.83
CA TYR A 78 -6.94 -0.41 8.69
C TYR A 78 -7.23 -1.06 10.05
N LYS A 79 -8.46 -1.57 10.20
CA LYS A 79 -8.94 -2.20 11.43
C LYS A 79 -9.06 -3.71 11.26
N ASN A 80 -8.71 -4.44 12.31
CA ASN A 80 -8.94 -5.87 12.38
C ASN A 80 -10.43 -6.19 12.62
N LYS A 81 -10.77 -7.49 12.71
CA LYS A 81 -12.14 -7.95 13.01
C LYS A 81 -12.72 -7.42 14.32
N ASP A 82 -11.87 -7.09 15.29
CA ASP A 82 -12.26 -6.55 16.59
C ASP A 82 -12.38 -5.01 16.58
N GLY A 83 -12.11 -4.36 15.45
CA GLY A 83 -12.16 -2.90 15.32
C GLY A 83 -10.91 -2.18 15.84
N ASN A 84 -9.86 -2.92 16.20
CA ASN A 84 -8.59 -2.40 16.67
C ASN A 84 -7.60 -2.22 15.51
N THR A 85 -6.69 -1.26 15.65
CA THR A 85 -5.54 -1.13 14.76
C THR A 85 -4.47 -2.15 15.15
N TYR A 86 -3.61 -2.50 14.21
CA TYR A 86 -2.50 -3.44 14.38
C TYR A 86 -1.32 -2.88 15.21
N GLY A 87 -1.60 -1.97 16.16
CA GLY A 87 -0.58 -1.23 16.90
C GLY A 87 0.21 -0.24 16.04
N ILE A 88 -0.31 0.11 14.87
CA ILE A 88 0.29 1.07 13.94
C ILE A 88 -0.41 2.41 14.16
N GLU A 89 0.33 3.39 14.67
CA GLU A 89 -0.16 4.75 14.87
C GLU A 89 -0.11 5.55 13.56
N GLU A 90 -1.05 6.49 13.42
CA GLU A 90 -1.08 7.43 12.29
C GLU A 90 0.06 8.44 12.42
N CYS A 91 0.79 8.66 11.31
CA CYS A 91 1.84 9.66 11.24
C CYS A 91 1.30 10.92 10.54
N LEU A 92 0.71 11.83 11.32
CA LEU A 92 0.09 13.05 10.80
C LEU A 92 1.08 13.90 9.98
N GLY A 93 0.67 14.32 8.79
CA GLY A 93 1.45 15.22 7.94
C GLY A 93 2.57 14.57 7.14
N LEU A 94 2.83 13.26 7.31
CA LEU A 94 3.96 12.61 6.63
C LEU A 94 3.62 12.21 5.17
N CYS A 95 2.37 11.86 4.89
CA CYS A 95 1.93 11.42 3.56
C CYS A 95 1.23 12.51 2.75
N ASP A 96 0.90 13.65 3.35
CA ASP A 96 0.18 14.74 2.67
C ASP A 96 1.03 15.43 1.58
N SER A 97 2.36 15.24 1.61
CA SER A 97 3.29 15.77 0.60
C SER A 97 3.51 14.84 -0.58
N VAL A 98 2.95 13.63 -0.57
CA VAL A 98 3.01 12.71 -1.71
C VAL A 98 1.74 12.92 -2.51
N GLU A 99 1.67 14.02 -3.27
CA GLU A 99 0.72 14.05 -4.38
C GLU A 99 0.95 12.80 -5.22
N PRO A 100 -0.13 12.09 -5.63
CA PRO A 100 0.02 10.94 -6.51
C PRO A 100 0.84 11.41 -7.69
N LEU A 101 1.93 10.69 -7.97
CA LEU A 101 2.86 11.01 -9.05
C LEU A 101 2.03 11.03 -10.35
N GLN A 102 1.55 12.21 -10.73
CA GLN A 102 0.78 12.45 -11.94
C GLN A 102 1.75 12.22 -13.08
N THR A 103 1.72 11.01 -13.64
CA THR A 103 2.30 10.75 -14.94
C THR A 103 1.44 11.46 -15.97
N CYS A 104 1.72 12.72 -16.22
CA CYS A 104 1.20 13.41 -17.39
C CYS A 104 1.96 12.86 -18.59
N VAL A 105 1.24 12.20 -19.50
CA VAL A 105 1.79 11.68 -20.76
C VAL A 105 1.68 12.81 -21.78
N GLU A 106 2.78 13.27 -22.36
CA GLU A 106 2.74 14.16 -23.54
C GLU A 106 2.14 13.39 -24.72
N LEU A 107 0.93 13.77 -25.12
CA LEU A 107 0.25 13.23 -26.29
C LEU A 107 0.71 13.98 -27.55
N GLU A 108 1.79 13.53 -28.18
CA GLU A 108 2.13 13.99 -29.52
C GLU A 108 1.19 13.36 -30.57
N GLY A 109 0.10 14.07 -30.88
CA GLY A 109 -0.43 14.17 -32.25
C GLY A 109 -0.94 12.91 -32.96
N THR A 110 -1.46 11.88 -32.26
CA THR A 110 -2.13 10.77 -32.95
C THR A 110 -3.53 10.52 -32.39
N LEU A 111 -4.52 10.67 -33.27
CA LEU A 111 -5.95 10.50 -33.05
C LEU A 111 -6.26 9.08 -32.55
N LEU A 112 -6.40 8.91 -31.23
CA LEU A 112 -6.95 7.70 -30.62
C LEU A 112 -8.40 7.98 -30.23
N THR A 113 -9.31 7.22 -30.82
CA THR A 113 -10.71 7.10 -30.40
C THR A 113 -10.76 6.58 -28.96
N LEU A 114 -10.95 7.49 -28.01
CA LEU A 114 -11.18 7.19 -26.59
C LEU A 114 -12.68 7.00 -26.35
N THR A 115 -13.06 5.76 -26.02
CA THR A 115 -14.39 5.38 -25.52
C THR A 115 -14.40 5.17 -24.00
N GLU A 116 -13.60 5.92 -23.23
CA GLU A 116 -13.64 5.85 -21.76
C GLU A 116 -13.42 7.23 -21.14
N GLU A 117 -14.27 7.56 -20.15
CA GLU A 117 -14.42 8.88 -19.52
C GLU A 117 -13.10 9.45 -18.99
N ILE A 118 -12.78 10.67 -19.45
CA ILE A 118 -11.75 11.55 -18.89
C ILE A 118 -12.52 12.60 -18.06
N THR A 119 -12.40 12.59 -16.74
CA THR A 119 -13.29 13.37 -15.85
C THR A 119 -12.69 14.67 -15.31
N ASP A 120 -11.44 15.03 -15.60
CA ASP A 120 -10.93 16.38 -15.27
C ASP A 120 -9.69 16.74 -16.09
N CYS A 121 -9.78 17.77 -16.94
CA CYS A 121 -8.61 18.42 -17.53
C CYS A 121 -8.58 19.86 -17.02
N SER A 122 -7.51 20.22 -16.30
CA SER A 122 -7.28 21.59 -15.84
C SER A 122 -6.46 22.34 -16.89
N ASP A 123 -7.04 23.40 -17.46
CA ASP A 123 -6.35 24.29 -18.40
C ASP A 123 -5.22 25.05 -17.69
N THR A 124 -3.97 24.74 -18.03
CA THR A 124 -2.81 25.54 -17.62
C THR A 124 -2.30 26.33 -18.81
N THR A 125 -2.76 27.57 -18.96
CA THR A 125 -2.28 28.48 -20.00
C THR A 125 -0.91 29.04 -19.59
N THR A 126 0.16 28.59 -20.25
CA THR A 126 1.49 29.17 -20.07
C THR A 126 1.73 30.20 -21.17
N GLU A 127 1.73 31.49 -20.82
CA GLU A 127 2.01 32.58 -21.77
C GLU A 127 3.52 32.67 -22.06
N ILE A 128 3.93 32.30 -23.28
CA ILE A 128 5.26 32.59 -23.82
C ILE A 128 5.13 33.74 -24.84
N PRO A 129 5.88 34.84 -24.73
CA PRO A 129 5.75 35.98 -25.62
C PRO A 129 6.57 35.77 -26.91
N SER A 130 6.06 34.99 -27.85
CA SER A 130 6.55 35.01 -29.24
C SER A 130 5.63 34.29 -30.23
N SER A 131 4.82 35.09 -30.92
CA SER A 131 4.28 35.00 -32.29
C SER A 131 3.72 33.70 -32.93
N ASP A 132 3.72 32.53 -32.30
CA ASP A 132 3.02 31.35 -32.84
C ASP A 132 2.35 30.57 -31.70
N THR A 133 1.02 30.59 -31.65
CA THR A 133 0.22 30.00 -30.56
C THR A 133 -0.13 28.56 -30.90
N THR A 134 0.73 27.62 -30.51
CA THR A 134 0.38 26.18 -30.50
C THR A 134 -0.29 25.87 -29.18
N THR A 135 -1.58 25.50 -29.21
CA THR A 135 -2.34 25.14 -28.01
C THR A 135 -2.11 23.65 -27.74
N THR A 136 -1.39 23.32 -26.67
CA THR A 136 -1.14 21.93 -26.25
C THR A 136 -2.07 21.63 -25.06
N GLU A 137 -3.06 20.77 -25.27
CA GLU A 137 -3.89 20.26 -24.17
C GLU A 137 -3.12 19.18 -23.40
N ILE A 138 -2.95 19.38 -22.09
CA ILE A 138 -2.39 18.37 -21.18
C ILE A 138 -3.54 17.83 -20.34
N CYS A 139 -4.00 16.62 -20.65
CA CYS A 139 -4.94 15.90 -19.80
C CYS A 139 -4.18 14.88 -18.95
N CYS A 140 -4.16 15.06 -17.63
CA CYS A 140 -3.58 14.09 -16.70
C CYS A 140 -4.68 13.14 -16.18
N LYS A 141 -4.43 11.83 -16.24
CA LYS A 141 -5.36 10.81 -15.75
C LYS A 141 -4.96 10.38 -14.34
N THR A 142 -5.89 10.43 -13.41
CA THR A 142 -5.74 9.82 -12.08
C THR A 142 -5.92 8.31 -12.21
N ILE A 143 -4.88 7.53 -11.92
CA ILE A 143 -4.97 6.06 -11.87
C ILE A 143 -5.33 5.69 -10.42
N PRO A 144 -6.53 5.13 -10.15
CA PRO A 144 -6.80 4.54 -8.84
C PRO A 144 -5.94 3.27 -8.68
N GLU A 145 -5.27 3.13 -7.53
CA GLU A 145 -4.55 1.91 -7.10
C GLU A 145 -5.48 0.71 -6.91
#